data_AF-A0A7K2JPH6-F1
#
_entry.id   AF-A0A7K2JPH6-F1
#
_cell.length_a   1.000
_cell.length_b   1.000
_cell.length_c   1.000
_cell.angle_alpha   90.00
_cell.angle_beta   90.00
_cell.angle_gamma   90.00
#
_symmetry.space_group_name_H-M   'P 1'
#
loop_
_entity.id
_entity.type
_entity.pdbx_description
1 polymer ?
#
loop_
_entity_poly.entity_id
_entity_poly.type
_entity_poly.pdbx_seq_one_letter_code
_entity_poly.pdbx_strand_id
1 'polypeptide(L)'
;MPKTAPLRARPAYPAEPMASLGGLLREWLPKQRWFAGKDRPVAELGLLSLTELFPGCLHLLVHTGHGPVPAPGGALPAGDCYQLLLGVREQPSPRLGRALIGQVQDGPLAGRTVYDALHDPRTAQLLLERLRQPGTAGPLRFECDPSRPVPGGLAPRILDAEQSNSSLVYGDEFILKVFRRVQPGINPDLEVPSALARQGCGRVPAPVAWLRTTDPYEATLGVLQPFLHDASDGWTLALQALSSGDDFTAQAHELGRAMADVHLALASAFPAGAPGENGRTAAAMTERLTAAAHCVPALQPFVPGLRSAFAALTTCDSGPPAQRIHGDLHLGQVL
;
A
#
# COMPACT_ATOMS: atom_id res chain seq x y z
N MET A 1 -12.16 -6.77 47.04
CA MET A 1 -12.16 -7.94 46.13
C MET A 1 -12.93 -7.61 44.86
N PRO A 2 -12.23 -7.30 43.76
CA PRO A 2 -12.73 -7.52 42.40
C PRO A 2 -11.89 -8.63 41.75
N LYS A 3 -12.55 -9.72 41.33
CA LYS A 3 -11.92 -10.83 40.60
C LYS A 3 -11.61 -10.37 39.17
N THR A 4 -10.36 -10.00 38.91
CA THR A 4 -9.83 -9.91 37.54
C THR A 4 -9.74 -11.33 37.00
N ALA A 5 -10.69 -11.72 36.15
CA ALA A 5 -10.62 -13.00 35.45
C ALA A 5 -9.49 -12.91 34.41
N PRO A 6 -8.46 -13.77 34.47
CA PRO A 6 -7.46 -13.81 33.42
C PRO A 6 -8.13 -14.30 32.13
N LEU A 7 -7.93 -13.57 31.04
CA LEU A 7 -8.25 -14.01 29.67
C LEU A 7 -7.49 -15.31 29.42
N ARG A 8 -8.18 -16.44 29.61
CA ARG A 8 -7.65 -17.75 29.23
C ARG A 8 -7.46 -17.76 27.72
N ALA A 9 -6.21 -17.99 27.30
CA ALA A 9 -5.90 -18.40 25.93
C ALA A 9 -6.71 -19.66 25.61
N ARG A 10 -7.63 -19.55 24.66
CA ARG A 10 -8.23 -20.71 23.98
C ARG A 10 -7.31 -21.12 22.84
N PRO A 11 -7.07 -22.42 22.63
CA PRO A 11 -6.10 -22.89 21.64
C PRO A 11 -6.60 -22.67 20.20
N ALA A 12 -5.60 -22.50 19.34
CA ALA A 12 -5.51 -22.55 17.88
C ALA A 12 -6.77 -22.91 17.08
N TYR A 13 -7.02 -22.14 16.02
CA TYR A 13 -7.86 -22.56 14.90
C TYR A 13 -7.52 -24.01 14.49
N PRO A 14 -8.52 -24.89 14.24
CA PRO A 14 -8.27 -26.26 13.82
C PRO A 14 -7.49 -26.33 12.51
N ALA A 15 -6.87 -27.48 12.28
CA ALA A 15 -6.11 -27.84 11.09
C ALA A 15 -6.70 -27.23 9.80
N GLU A 16 -5.86 -26.45 9.11
CA GLU A 16 -6.03 -25.94 7.75
C GLU A 16 -7.32 -25.15 7.47
N PRO A 17 -7.43 -23.89 7.95
CA PRO A 17 -8.48 -22.95 7.51
C PRO A 17 -8.53 -22.76 5.98
N MET A 18 -7.48 -23.14 5.25
CA MET A 18 -7.51 -23.17 3.79
C MET A 18 -8.40 -24.25 3.20
N ALA A 19 -8.65 -25.36 3.91
CA ALA A 19 -9.65 -26.34 3.51
C ALA A 19 -11.05 -25.69 3.39
N SER A 20 -11.33 -24.68 4.22
CA SER A 20 -12.56 -23.90 4.17
C SER A 20 -12.51 -22.71 3.21
N LEU A 21 -11.40 -21.96 3.17
CA LEU A 21 -11.33 -20.67 2.49
C LEU A 21 -10.83 -20.74 1.04
N GLY A 22 -10.14 -21.82 0.67
CA GLY A 22 -9.40 -21.90 -0.60
C GLY A 22 -10.27 -21.70 -1.84
N GLY A 23 -11.41 -22.40 -1.90
CA GLY A 23 -12.35 -22.26 -3.02
C GLY A 23 -12.89 -20.84 -3.17
N LEU A 24 -13.42 -20.28 -2.07
CA LEU A 24 -13.98 -18.93 -2.04
C LEU A 24 -12.96 -17.86 -2.44
N LEU A 25 -11.74 -17.94 -1.90
CA LEU A 25 -10.70 -16.94 -2.17
C LEU A 25 -10.19 -17.02 -3.61
N ARG A 26 -10.08 -18.21 -4.22
CA ARG A 26 -9.71 -18.36 -5.64
C ARG A 26 -10.72 -17.71 -6.58
N GLU A 27 -12.00 -17.73 -6.23
CA GLU A 27 -13.06 -17.07 -7.01
C GLU A 27 -13.17 -15.56 -6.74
N TRP A 28 -12.88 -15.14 -5.51
CA TRP A 28 -13.04 -13.76 -5.08
C TRP A 28 -11.85 -12.87 -5.43
N LEU A 29 -10.61 -13.35 -5.29
CA LEU A 29 -9.39 -12.58 -5.54
C LEU A 29 -9.31 -11.98 -6.95
N PRO A 30 -9.57 -12.72 -8.05
CA PRO A 30 -9.52 -12.16 -9.41
C PRO A 30 -10.52 -11.04 -9.69
N LYS A 31 -11.60 -10.96 -8.89
CA LYS A 31 -12.63 -9.92 -9.02
C LYS A 31 -12.20 -8.60 -8.37
N GLN A 32 -11.08 -8.59 -7.63
CA GLN A 32 -10.61 -7.41 -6.92
C GLN A 32 -9.78 -6.52 -7.83
N ARG A 33 -10.02 -5.21 -7.77
CA ARG A 33 -9.32 -4.22 -8.61
C ARG A 33 -7.81 -4.18 -8.36
N TRP A 34 -7.39 -4.46 -7.12
CA TRP A 34 -6.00 -4.46 -6.67
C TRP A 34 -5.25 -5.78 -6.93
N PHE A 35 -5.94 -6.83 -7.40
CA PHE A 35 -5.29 -8.08 -7.75
C PHE A 35 -4.51 -7.91 -9.06
N ALA A 36 -3.22 -8.24 -9.06
CA ALA A 36 -2.32 -7.99 -10.20
C ALA A 36 -2.51 -9.03 -11.34
N GLY A 37 -2.95 -10.24 -11.03
CA GLY A 37 -3.17 -11.33 -11.99
C GLY A 37 -4.50 -11.22 -12.76
N LYS A 38 -4.90 -10.02 -13.17
CA LYS A 38 -6.13 -9.83 -13.96
C LYS A 38 -6.10 -10.73 -15.20
N ASP A 39 -7.26 -11.34 -15.48
CA ASP A 39 -7.48 -12.24 -16.62
C ASP A 39 -6.72 -13.58 -16.58
N ARG A 40 -6.15 -13.97 -15.43
CA ARG A 40 -5.58 -15.32 -15.20
C ARG A 40 -6.26 -16.03 -14.04
N PRO A 41 -6.65 -17.30 -14.18
CA PRO A 41 -7.18 -18.08 -13.06
C PRO A 41 -6.09 -18.24 -11.99
N VAL A 42 -6.47 -18.18 -10.72
CA VAL A 42 -5.58 -18.48 -9.59
C VAL A 42 -5.37 -19.99 -9.55
N ALA A 43 -4.30 -20.47 -10.16
CA ALA A 43 -3.97 -21.90 -10.22
C ALA A 43 -3.63 -22.46 -8.82
N GLU A 44 -2.79 -21.75 -8.07
CA GLU A 44 -2.39 -22.13 -6.72
C GLU A 44 -2.61 -20.96 -5.76
N LEU A 45 -3.22 -21.28 -4.62
CA LEU A 45 -3.41 -20.38 -3.49
C LEU A 45 -2.99 -21.15 -2.24
N GLY A 46 -2.03 -20.64 -1.49
CA GLY A 46 -1.73 -21.21 -0.19
C GLY A 46 -1.45 -20.16 0.87
N LEU A 47 -1.69 -20.59 2.10
CA LEU A 47 -1.58 -19.77 3.28
C LEU A 47 -0.13 -19.72 3.72
N LEU A 48 0.38 -18.51 3.84
CA LEU A 48 1.69 -18.24 4.41
C LEU A 48 1.59 -17.99 5.91
N SER A 49 0.61 -17.18 6.32
CA SER A 49 0.42 -16.81 7.72
C SER A 49 -1.06 -16.55 8.01
N LEU A 50 -1.48 -16.89 9.22
CA LEU A 50 -2.83 -16.61 9.73
C LEU A 50 -2.76 -16.17 11.19
N THR A 51 -3.39 -15.04 11.48
CA THR A 51 -3.51 -14.48 12.83
C THR A 51 -4.94 -14.03 13.07
N GLU A 52 -5.58 -14.48 14.15
CA GLU A 52 -6.83 -13.86 14.58
C GLU A 52 -6.52 -12.56 15.33
N LEU A 53 -6.94 -11.43 14.77
CA LEU A 53 -6.70 -10.10 15.36
C LEU A 53 -7.62 -9.84 16.57
N PHE A 54 -8.86 -10.27 16.44
CA PHE A 54 -9.90 -10.21 17.45
C PHE A 54 -10.99 -11.24 17.08
N PRO A 55 -11.87 -11.64 18.01
CA PRO A 55 -12.82 -12.73 17.78
C PRO A 55 -13.59 -12.61 16.47
N GLY A 56 -13.36 -13.55 15.55
CA GLY A 56 -14.00 -13.59 14.23
C GLY A 56 -13.39 -12.66 13.17
N CYS A 57 -12.21 -12.09 13.39
CA CYS A 57 -11.45 -11.34 12.39
C CYS A 57 -10.07 -11.95 12.19
N LEU A 58 -9.87 -12.52 11.01
CA LEU A 58 -8.67 -13.20 10.58
C LEU A 58 -7.84 -12.28 9.69
N HIS A 59 -6.57 -12.11 10.03
CA HIS A 59 -5.55 -11.59 9.14
C HIS A 59 -4.84 -12.77 8.45
N LEU A 60 -4.77 -12.74 7.14
CA LEU A 60 -4.12 -13.76 6.33
C LEU A 60 -3.06 -13.13 5.43
N LEU A 61 -1.95 -13.83 5.29
CA LEU A 61 -1.03 -13.68 4.17
C LEU A 61 -1.19 -14.89 3.27
N VAL A 62 -1.57 -14.67 2.03
CA VAL A 62 -1.72 -15.72 1.01
C VAL A 62 -0.72 -15.49 -0.11
N HIS A 63 -0.20 -16.56 -0.69
CA HIS A 63 0.59 -16.48 -1.90
C HIS A 63 -0.24 -16.97 -3.09
N THR A 64 -0.02 -16.35 -4.24
CA THR A 64 -0.52 -16.81 -5.54
C THR A 64 0.65 -16.98 -6.49
N GLY A 65 0.85 -18.17 -7.04
CA GLY A 65 2.01 -18.48 -7.88
C GLY A 65 1.80 -19.72 -8.74
N HIS A 66 2.86 -20.08 -9.47
CA HIS A 66 2.98 -21.37 -10.17
C HIS A 66 4.19 -22.08 -9.57
N GLY A 67 4.01 -22.74 -8.42
CA GLY A 67 5.10 -23.41 -7.73
C GLY A 67 4.79 -23.68 -6.25
N PRO A 68 5.36 -24.75 -5.68
CA PRO A 68 5.04 -25.19 -4.32
C PRO A 68 5.36 -24.11 -3.27
N VAL A 69 4.52 -24.04 -2.25
CA VAL A 69 4.75 -23.22 -1.04
C VAL A 69 6.02 -23.73 -0.36
N PRO A 70 7.03 -22.88 -0.07
CA PRO A 70 8.23 -23.32 0.60
C PRO A 70 7.93 -23.66 2.06
N ALA A 71 8.71 -24.60 2.59
CA ALA A 71 8.73 -24.92 4.02
C ALA A 71 9.21 -23.71 4.85
N PRO A 72 8.91 -23.66 6.17
CA PRO A 72 9.36 -22.58 7.04
C PRO A 72 10.87 -22.34 6.91
N GLY A 73 11.28 -21.11 6.58
CA GLY A 73 12.68 -20.73 6.38
C GLY A 73 13.24 -20.91 4.96
N GLY A 74 12.43 -21.30 3.97
CA GLY A 74 12.82 -21.36 2.56
C GLY A 74 12.78 -19.99 1.84
N ALA A 75 13.41 -19.92 0.67
CA ALA A 75 13.35 -18.74 -0.21
C ALA A 75 11.89 -18.43 -0.62
N LEU A 76 11.59 -17.15 -0.84
CA LEU A 76 10.24 -16.73 -1.21
C LEU A 76 9.78 -17.44 -2.49
N PRO A 77 8.54 -17.99 -2.52
CA PRO A 77 8.03 -18.62 -3.73
C PRO A 77 7.94 -17.60 -4.85
N ALA A 78 8.16 -18.06 -6.08
CA ALA A 78 7.86 -17.26 -7.27
C ALA A 78 6.34 -17.00 -7.33
N GLY A 79 5.94 -15.76 -7.06
CA GLY A 79 4.53 -15.39 -7.00
C GLY A 79 4.31 -14.08 -6.24
N ASP A 80 3.05 -13.70 -6.11
CA ASP A 80 2.62 -12.52 -5.38
C ASP A 80 2.10 -12.91 -4.00
N CYS A 81 2.48 -12.14 -2.98
CA CYS A 81 1.91 -12.25 -1.65
C CYS A 81 0.81 -11.20 -1.47
N TYR A 82 -0.34 -11.62 -0.95
CA TYR A 82 -1.47 -10.75 -0.67
C TYR A 82 -1.87 -10.81 0.80
N GLN A 83 -2.18 -9.64 1.36
CA GLN A 83 -2.76 -9.48 2.70
C GLN A 83 -4.28 -9.38 2.61
N LEU A 84 -4.97 -10.17 3.43
CA LEU A 84 -6.42 -10.17 3.57
C LEU A 84 -6.82 -9.98 5.03
N LEU A 85 -7.82 -9.14 5.27
CA LEU A 85 -8.53 -9.10 6.56
C LEU A 85 -9.93 -9.66 6.32
N LEU A 86 -10.21 -10.82 6.90
CA LEU A 86 -11.44 -11.57 6.71
C LEU A 86 -12.25 -11.57 7.99
N GLY A 87 -13.50 -11.12 7.89
CA GLY A 87 -14.46 -11.31 8.95
C GLY A 87 -15.19 -12.64 8.77
N VAL A 88 -15.39 -13.36 9.87
CA VAL A 88 -16.10 -14.64 9.90
C VAL A 88 -17.26 -14.53 10.88
N ARG A 89 -18.48 -14.85 10.42
CA ARG A 89 -19.68 -14.82 11.28
C ARG A 89 -20.62 -15.98 11.00
N GLU A 90 -21.46 -16.26 11.98
CA GLU A 90 -22.40 -17.38 11.97
C GLU A 90 -23.59 -17.15 11.03
N GLN A 91 -24.14 -15.93 11.04
CA GLN A 91 -25.31 -15.57 10.24
C GLN A 91 -24.96 -14.52 9.19
N PRO A 92 -25.41 -14.69 7.93
CA PRO A 92 -25.24 -13.68 6.90
C PRO A 92 -26.00 -12.40 7.31
N SER A 93 -25.36 -11.25 7.14
CA SER A 93 -26.00 -9.96 7.36
C SER A 93 -26.24 -9.28 6.02
N PRO A 94 -27.47 -8.81 5.71
CA PRO A 94 -27.75 -8.04 4.50
C PRO A 94 -26.87 -6.79 4.37
N ARG A 95 -26.35 -6.29 5.50
CA ARG A 95 -25.48 -5.11 5.56
C ARG A 95 -24.09 -5.32 4.96
N LEU A 96 -23.67 -6.57 4.72
CA LEU A 96 -22.35 -6.84 4.14
C LEU A 96 -22.25 -6.38 2.69
N GLY A 97 -23.34 -6.46 1.91
CA GLY A 97 -23.35 -5.99 0.52
C GLY A 97 -22.11 -6.43 -0.27
N ARG A 98 -21.33 -5.46 -0.76
CA ARG A 98 -20.09 -5.68 -1.53
C ARG A 98 -18.95 -6.32 -0.74
N ALA A 99 -18.99 -6.30 0.60
CA ALA A 99 -18.01 -6.94 1.45
C ALA A 99 -18.10 -8.47 1.43
N LEU A 100 -19.26 -9.03 1.06
CA LEU A 100 -19.48 -10.48 1.12
C LEU A 100 -18.54 -11.21 0.17
N ILE A 101 -17.78 -12.16 0.72
CA ILE A 101 -16.95 -13.08 -0.06
C ILE A 101 -17.76 -14.33 -0.38
N GLY A 102 -18.44 -14.90 0.62
CA GLY A 102 -19.33 -16.04 0.43
C GLY A 102 -19.60 -16.81 1.72
N GLN A 103 -20.30 -17.93 1.58
CA GLN A 103 -20.53 -18.88 2.68
C GLN A 103 -19.63 -20.10 2.49
N VAL A 104 -18.93 -20.49 3.55
CA VAL A 104 -18.05 -21.66 3.54
C VAL A 104 -18.89 -22.93 3.54
N GLN A 105 -18.60 -23.84 2.61
CA GLN A 105 -19.31 -25.11 2.48
C GLN A 105 -18.65 -26.22 3.31
N ASP A 106 -17.32 -26.28 3.29
CA ASP A 106 -16.55 -27.40 3.86
C ASP A 106 -15.52 -26.97 4.90
N GLY A 107 -15.02 -27.94 5.67
CA GLY A 107 -13.94 -27.74 6.63
C GLY A 107 -14.36 -27.06 7.94
N PRO A 108 -13.39 -26.59 8.76
CA PRO A 108 -13.64 -26.09 10.12
C PRO A 108 -14.56 -24.87 10.20
N LEU A 109 -14.69 -24.10 9.11
CA LEU A 109 -15.55 -22.92 9.04
C LEU A 109 -16.87 -23.20 8.30
N ALA A 110 -17.22 -24.46 8.02
CA ALA A 110 -18.46 -24.81 7.33
C ALA A 110 -19.70 -24.14 7.94
N GLY A 111 -20.58 -23.62 7.08
CA GLY A 111 -21.78 -22.86 7.44
C GLY A 111 -21.53 -21.39 7.79
N ARG A 112 -20.27 -20.96 8.00
CA ARG A 112 -19.94 -19.56 8.32
C ARG A 112 -19.97 -18.68 7.08
N THR A 113 -20.37 -17.43 7.27
CA THR A 113 -20.26 -16.36 6.28
C THR A 113 -18.92 -15.65 6.42
N VAL A 114 -18.21 -15.49 5.30
CA VAL A 114 -16.92 -14.81 5.20
C VAL A 114 -17.07 -13.53 4.38
N TYR A 115 -16.42 -12.46 4.82
CA TYR A 115 -16.48 -11.13 4.19
C TYR A 115 -15.17 -10.37 4.36
N ASP A 116 -14.93 -9.36 3.53
CA ASP A 116 -13.80 -8.45 3.69
C ASP A 116 -14.05 -7.54 4.91
N ALA A 117 -13.22 -7.70 5.93
CA ALA A 117 -13.37 -7.01 7.21
C ALA A 117 -13.08 -5.49 7.10
N LEU A 118 -12.45 -5.00 6.04
CA LEU A 118 -12.26 -3.54 5.91
C LEU A 118 -13.58 -2.82 5.59
N HIS A 119 -14.57 -3.52 5.03
CA HIS A 119 -15.85 -2.95 4.66
C HIS A 119 -16.92 -3.02 5.78
N ASP A 120 -16.67 -3.76 6.87
CA ASP A 120 -17.56 -3.78 8.04
C ASP A 120 -17.13 -2.67 9.03
N PRO A 121 -18.00 -1.72 9.38
CA PRO A 121 -17.61 -0.59 10.24
C PRO A 121 -17.09 -1.01 11.62
N ARG A 122 -17.60 -2.12 12.17
CA ARG A 122 -17.18 -2.59 13.50
C ARG A 122 -15.76 -3.14 13.45
N THR A 123 -15.44 -3.98 12.46
CA THR A 123 -14.08 -4.51 12.29
C THR A 123 -13.09 -3.40 11.92
N ALA A 124 -13.48 -2.44 11.09
CA ALA A 124 -12.66 -1.26 10.79
C ALA A 124 -12.37 -0.42 12.04
N GLN A 125 -13.37 -0.19 12.90
CA GLN A 125 -13.17 0.49 14.17
C GLN A 125 -12.22 -0.28 15.11
N LEU A 126 -12.38 -1.61 15.21
CA LEU A 126 -11.49 -2.45 16.01
C LEU A 126 -10.05 -2.46 15.48
N LEU A 127 -9.86 -2.36 14.17
CA LEU A 127 -8.53 -2.23 13.56
C LEU A 127 -7.84 -0.93 14.00
N LEU A 128 -8.55 0.19 14.05
CA LEU A 128 -8.01 1.43 14.61
C LEU A 128 -7.61 1.25 16.08
N GLU A 129 -8.50 0.71 16.91
CA GLU A 129 -8.19 0.47 18.33
C GLU A 129 -6.98 -0.46 18.51
N ARG A 130 -6.80 -1.43 17.61
CA ARG A 130 -5.60 -2.28 17.60
C ARG A 130 -4.35 -1.49 17.20
N LEU A 131 -4.40 -0.66 16.16
CA LEU A 131 -3.25 0.15 15.70
C LEU A 131 -2.78 1.17 16.74
N ARG A 132 -3.70 1.69 17.56
CA ARG A 132 -3.42 2.66 18.63
C ARG A 132 -2.63 2.10 19.80
N GLN A 133 -2.57 0.77 19.93
CA GLN A 133 -1.95 0.08 21.06
C GLN A 133 -0.71 -0.67 20.59
N PRO A 134 0.52 -0.18 20.84
CA PRO A 134 1.73 -0.91 20.47
C PRO A 134 1.76 -2.32 21.06
N GLY A 135 2.30 -3.26 20.30
CA GLY A 135 2.44 -4.65 20.74
C GLY A 135 2.33 -5.65 19.61
N THR A 136 2.22 -6.92 19.96
CA THR A 136 2.20 -8.01 18.98
C THR A 136 0.88 -8.78 18.97
N ALA A 137 0.63 -9.49 17.88
CA ALA A 137 -0.38 -10.54 17.78
C ALA A 137 0.20 -11.63 16.86
N GLY A 138 0.71 -12.72 17.45
CA GLY A 138 1.52 -13.68 16.69
C GLY A 138 2.70 -12.98 15.99
N PRO A 139 2.91 -13.16 14.68
CA PRO A 139 3.98 -12.51 13.92
C PRO A 139 3.71 -11.03 13.60
N LEU A 140 2.50 -10.53 13.86
CA LEU A 140 2.13 -9.15 13.57
C LEU A 140 2.67 -8.21 14.65
N ARG A 141 3.20 -7.07 14.21
CA ARG A 141 3.70 -5.98 15.06
C ARG A 141 2.94 -4.70 14.76
N PHE A 142 2.41 -4.10 15.83
CA PHE A 142 1.69 -2.84 15.80
C PHE A 142 2.55 -1.81 16.51
N GLU A 143 2.83 -0.70 15.84
CA GLU A 143 3.73 0.34 16.29
C GLU A 143 3.08 1.71 16.08
N CYS A 144 3.42 2.68 16.93
CA CYS A 144 2.96 4.05 16.83
C CYS A 144 4.08 5.04 17.14
N ASP A 145 3.94 6.25 16.61
CA ASP A 145 4.75 7.39 17.04
C ASP A 145 4.21 7.91 18.39
N PRO A 146 4.97 7.78 19.49
CA PRO A 146 4.51 8.23 20.81
C PRO A 146 4.32 9.75 20.90
N SER A 147 4.92 10.53 20.00
CA SER A 147 4.76 11.98 19.94
C SER A 147 3.43 12.40 19.29
N ARG A 148 2.74 11.49 18.61
CA ARG A 148 1.49 11.74 17.87
C ARG A 148 0.43 10.69 18.21
N PRO A 149 -0.14 10.74 19.42
CA PRO A 149 -1.15 9.77 19.82
C PRO A 149 -2.40 9.90 18.95
N VAL A 150 -2.91 8.76 18.50
CA VAL A 150 -4.13 8.69 17.71
C VAL A 150 -5.33 8.64 18.68
N PRO A 151 -6.38 9.45 18.51
CA PRO A 151 -7.57 9.42 19.35
C PRO A 151 -8.47 8.21 19.04
N GLY A 152 -9.33 7.86 19.99
CA GLY A 152 -10.23 6.71 19.89
C GLY A 152 -11.61 7.09 19.43
N GLY A 153 -12.39 6.09 19.02
CA GLY A 153 -13.79 6.32 18.66
C GLY A 153 -13.98 7.13 17.37
N LEU A 154 -12.94 7.29 16.54
CA LEU A 154 -13.06 7.89 15.22
C LEU A 154 -13.87 6.96 14.30
N ALA A 155 -14.87 7.52 13.63
CA ALA A 155 -15.72 6.75 12.73
C ALA A 155 -14.95 6.34 11.46
N PRO A 156 -14.93 5.04 11.10
CA PRO A 156 -14.28 4.56 9.88
C PRO A 156 -15.13 4.79 8.63
N ARG A 157 -14.48 5.12 7.52
CA ARG A 157 -15.09 5.23 6.18
C ARG A 157 -14.11 4.70 5.14
N ILE A 158 -14.54 3.71 4.34
CA ILE A 158 -13.70 3.17 3.28
C ILE A 158 -13.66 4.11 2.06
N LEU A 159 -12.52 4.20 1.40
CA LEU A 159 -12.33 4.91 0.14
C LEU A 159 -12.25 3.92 -1.03
N ASP A 160 -13.18 4.04 -1.98
CA ASP A 160 -13.27 3.17 -3.16
C ASP A 160 -12.36 3.61 -4.34
N ALA A 161 -11.55 4.65 -4.16
CA ALA A 161 -10.82 5.33 -5.23
C ALA A 161 -9.47 4.69 -5.60
N GLU A 162 -8.82 3.97 -4.69
CA GLU A 162 -7.46 3.47 -4.90
C GLU A 162 -7.39 2.21 -5.77
N GLN A 163 -6.35 2.13 -6.62
CA GLN A 163 -6.19 1.05 -7.60
C GLN A 163 -5.44 -0.18 -7.06
N SER A 164 -4.48 0.01 -6.14
CA SER A 164 -3.56 -1.05 -5.69
C SER A 164 -3.70 -1.46 -4.23
N ASN A 165 -4.38 -0.64 -3.43
CA ASN A 165 -4.52 -0.81 -1.98
C ASN A 165 -5.96 -0.56 -1.53
N SER A 166 -6.24 -0.77 -0.24
CA SER A 166 -7.50 -0.37 0.38
C SER A 166 -7.23 0.70 1.42
N SER A 167 -8.02 1.77 1.42
CA SER A 167 -7.83 2.89 2.35
C SER A 167 -9.07 3.15 3.19
N LEU A 168 -8.85 3.44 4.47
CA LEU A 168 -9.86 3.79 5.45
C LEU A 168 -9.56 5.17 6.03
N VAL A 169 -10.52 6.07 5.95
CA VAL A 169 -10.48 7.35 6.66
C VAL A 169 -11.13 7.17 8.04
N TYR A 170 -10.52 7.73 9.07
CA TYR A 170 -11.02 7.74 10.44
C TYR A 170 -11.27 9.17 10.89
N GLY A 171 -12.54 9.51 11.10
CA GLY A 171 -12.98 10.82 11.60
C GLY A 171 -12.53 12.01 10.75
N ASP A 172 -12.22 11.79 9.47
CA ASP A 172 -11.61 12.76 8.56
C ASP A 172 -10.26 13.35 9.03
N GLU A 173 -9.64 12.76 10.05
CA GLU A 173 -8.35 13.19 10.60
C GLU A 173 -7.19 12.29 10.17
N PHE A 174 -7.45 11.01 9.96
CA PHE A 174 -6.43 10.02 9.61
C PHE A 174 -6.87 9.14 8.44
N ILE A 175 -5.90 8.70 7.66
CA ILE A 175 -6.08 7.73 6.59
C ILE A 175 -5.14 6.54 6.84
N LEU A 176 -5.72 5.36 6.91
CA LEU A 176 -5.03 4.08 6.96
C LEU A 176 -4.99 3.50 5.55
N LYS A 177 -3.78 3.34 5.02
CA LYS A 177 -3.54 2.58 3.80
C LYS A 177 -3.19 1.14 4.18
N VAL A 178 -3.99 0.18 3.71
CA VAL A 178 -3.77 -1.25 3.89
C VAL A 178 -3.19 -1.82 2.60
N PHE A 179 -1.95 -2.29 2.65
CA PHE A 179 -1.26 -2.79 1.47
C PHE A 179 -1.78 -4.17 1.10
N ARG A 180 -2.41 -4.28 -0.08
CA ARG A 180 -3.02 -5.55 -0.50
C ARG A 180 -2.01 -6.51 -1.07
N ARG A 181 -1.09 -6.03 -1.92
CA ARG A 181 0.07 -6.79 -2.39
C ARG A 181 1.26 -6.46 -1.50
N VAL A 182 1.79 -7.46 -0.81
CA VAL A 182 2.85 -7.30 0.19
C VAL A 182 4.20 -7.53 -0.47
N GLN A 183 5.14 -6.64 -0.18
CA GLN A 183 6.54 -6.75 -0.60
C GLN A 183 7.44 -6.86 0.64
N PRO A 184 8.54 -7.63 0.58
CA PRO A 184 9.51 -7.68 1.66
C PRO A 184 10.12 -6.31 1.96
N GLY A 185 10.40 -6.07 3.24
CA GLY A 185 11.05 -4.87 3.75
C GLY A 185 10.08 -3.76 4.18
N ILE A 186 10.65 -2.57 4.40
CA ILE A 186 9.90 -1.38 4.79
C ILE A 186 9.26 -0.79 3.53
N ASN A 187 7.95 -0.55 3.56
CA ASN A 187 7.26 0.05 2.42
C ASN A 187 7.68 1.55 2.30
N PRO A 188 7.90 2.06 1.07
CA PRO A 188 8.24 3.47 0.85
C PRO A 188 7.27 4.47 1.49
N ASP A 189 5.97 4.16 1.58
CA ASP A 189 4.95 5.01 2.21
C ASP A 189 5.13 5.10 3.74
N LEU A 190 5.92 4.21 4.34
CA LEU A 190 6.38 4.34 5.73
C LEU A 190 7.79 4.95 5.79
N GLU A 191 8.72 4.42 4.99
CA GLU A 191 10.15 4.78 5.01
C GLU A 191 10.36 6.27 4.73
N VAL A 192 9.79 6.75 3.62
CA VAL A 192 10.08 8.09 3.09
C VAL A 192 9.44 9.18 3.95
N PRO A 193 8.13 9.16 4.24
CA PRO A 193 7.52 10.17 5.12
C PRO A 193 8.14 10.22 6.52
N SER A 194 8.50 9.06 7.09
CA SER A 194 9.18 9.01 8.39
C SER A 194 10.57 9.63 8.34
N ALA A 195 11.32 9.39 7.26
CA ALA A 195 12.64 9.98 7.05
C ALA A 195 12.56 11.50 6.87
N LEU A 196 11.60 11.99 6.09
CA LEU A 196 11.34 13.42 5.91
C LEU A 196 10.99 14.11 7.23
N ALA A 197 10.10 13.50 8.02
CA ALA A 197 9.72 14.03 9.32
C ALA A 197 10.91 14.16 10.28
N ARG A 198 11.84 13.19 10.28
CA ARG A 198 13.09 13.27 11.07
C ARG A 198 14.01 14.40 10.64
N GLN A 199 13.93 14.86 9.39
CA GLN A 199 14.65 16.04 8.89
C GLN A 199 13.89 17.35 9.15
N GLY A 200 12.74 17.31 9.83
CA GLY A 200 11.89 18.47 10.04
C GLY A 200 11.12 18.92 8.80
N CYS A 201 11.07 18.10 7.74
CA CYS A 201 10.32 18.42 6.53
C CYS A 201 8.82 18.17 6.75
N GLY A 202 8.05 19.25 6.87
CA GLY A 202 6.60 19.22 7.08
C GLY A 202 5.76 19.15 5.80
N ARG A 203 6.39 19.01 4.62
CA ARG A 203 5.68 18.96 3.32
C ARG A 203 4.93 17.65 3.07
N VAL A 204 5.24 16.59 3.84
CA VAL A 204 4.59 15.28 3.75
C VAL A 204 4.09 14.89 5.14
N PRO A 205 2.81 14.50 5.30
CA PRO A 205 2.31 14.03 6.59
C PRO A 205 3.10 12.84 7.12
N ALA A 206 3.64 12.96 8.33
CA ALA A 206 4.36 11.86 8.96
C ALA A 206 3.39 10.76 9.45
N PRO A 207 3.71 9.47 9.22
CA PRO A 207 2.97 8.35 9.77
C PRO A 207 2.87 8.41 11.29
N VAL A 208 1.72 8.01 11.82
CA VAL A 208 1.43 8.01 13.26
C VAL A 208 1.30 6.59 13.83
N ALA A 209 0.95 5.61 12.99
CA ALA A 209 0.97 4.19 13.35
C ALA A 209 1.18 3.31 12.12
N TRP A 210 1.66 2.08 12.31
CA TRP A 210 1.85 1.13 11.23
C TRP A 210 1.74 -0.32 11.71
N LEU A 211 1.41 -1.20 10.77
CA LEU A 211 1.34 -2.64 10.95
C LEU A 211 2.47 -3.29 10.14
N ARG A 212 3.20 -4.20 10.78
CA ARG A 212 4.23 -5.04 10.14
C ARG A 212 3.98 -6.52 10.44
N THR A 213 4.60 -7.38 9.65
CA THR A 213 4.76 -8.80 9.96
C THR A 213 6.25 -9.15 10.04
N THR A 214 6.58 -10.18 10.81
CA THR A 214 7.91 -10.83 10.80
C THR A 214 7.90 -12.21 10.14
N ASP A 215 6.73 -12.69 9.72
CA ASP A 215 6.54 -14.01 9.11
C ASP A 215 5.62 -13.90 7.88
N PRO A 216 5.96 -14.57 6.75
CA PRO A 216 7.17 -15.37 6.54
C PRO A 216 8.45 -14.54 6.32
N TYR A 217 8.34 -13.21 6.31
CA TYR A 217 9.46 -12.28 6.18
C TYR A 217 9.05 -10.94 6.78
N GLU A 218 10.02 -10.07 7.04
CA GLU A 218 9.73 -8.71 7.48
C GLU A 218 9.06 -7.92 6.35
N ALA A 219 7.87 -7.37 6.60
CA ALA A 219 7.16 -6.53 5.65
C ALA A 219 6.27 -5.51 6.34
N THR A 220 6.09 -4.35 5.71
CA THR A 220 5.06 -3.38 6.11
C THR A 220 3.73 -3.75 5.47
N LEU A 221 2.69 -3.79 6.29
CA LEU A 221 1.34 -4.25 5.92
C LEU A 221 0.32 -3.11 5.86
N GLY A 222 0.54 -2.04 6.61
CA GLY A 222 -0.30 -0.85 6.51
C GLY A 222 0.27 0.33 7.28
N VAL A 223 -0.13 1.53 6.88
CA VAL A 223 0.37 2.80 7.41
C VAL A 223 -0.82 3.71 7.68
N LEU A 224 -0.90 4.23 8.91
CA LEU A 224 -1.84 5.26 9.33
C LEU A 224 -1.10 6.59 9.36
N GLN A 225 -1.64 7.59 8.68
CA GLN A 225 -1.07 8.93 8.60
C GLN A 225 -2.19 9.99 8.66
N PRO A 226 -1.86 11.26 8.94
CA PRO A 226 -2.84 12.34 8.89
C PRO A 226 -3.52 12.41 7.52
N PHE A 227 -4.83 12.64 7.52
CA PHE A 227 -5.64 12.83 6.33
C PHE A 227 -5.88 14.32 6.10
N LEU A 228 -5.63 14.79 4.89
CA LEU A 228 -5.83 16.18 4.50
C LEU A 228 -7.21 16.31 3.85
N HIS A 229 -8.27 16.29 4.66
CA HIS A 229 -9.65 16.19 4.17
C HIS A 229 -10.11 17.36 3.30
N ASP A 230 -9.60 18.57 3.54
CA ASP A 230 -9.92 19.80 2.80
C ASP A 230 -8.96 20.08 1.63
N ALA A 231 -7.98 19.21 1.39
CA ALA A 231 -7.02 19.44 0.33
C ALA A 231 -7.60 19.08 -1.05
N SER A 232 -7.21 19.86 -2.06
CA SER A 232 -7.55 19.62 -3.45
C SER A 232 -6.31 19.14 -4.19
N ASP A 233 -6.42 18.08 -4.97
CA ASP A 233 -5.27 17.63 -5.74
C ASP A 233 -4.86 18.68 -6.79
N GLY A 234 -3.55 18.83 -7.00
CA GLY A 234 -2.99 19.85 -7.87
C GLY A 234 -3.45 19.73 -9.33
N TRP A 235 -3.91 18.55 -9.76
CA TRP A 235 -4.47 18.37 -11.10
C TRP A 235 -5.86 18.99 -11.20
N THR A 236 -6.74 18.72 -10.24
CA THR A 236 -8.05 19.38 -10.14
C THR A 236 -7.91 20.90 -10.06
N LEU A 237 -6.98 21.38 -9.23
CA LEU A 237 -6.72 22.82 -9.09
C LEU A 237 -6.24 23.46 -10.41
N ALA A 238 -5.31 22.80 -11.11
CA ALA A 238 -4.80 23.30 -12.40
C ALA A 238 -5.89 23.31 -13.49
N LEU A 239 -6.75 22.29 -13.53
CA LEU A 239 -7.88 22.25 -14.47
C LEU A 239 -8.91 23.35 -14.18
N GLN A 240 -9.19 23.62 -12.89
CA GLN A 240 -10.08 24.70 -12.50
C GLN A 240 -9.54 26.06 -12.93
N ALA A 241 -8.25 26.34 -12.69
CA ALA A 241 -7.62 27.58 -13.15
C ALA A 241 -7.68 27.71 -14.68
N LEU A 242 -7.35 26.64 -15.42
CA LEU A 242 -7.41 26.62 -16.87
C LEU A 242 -8.83 26.91 -17.41
N SER A 243 -9.84 26.27 -16.84
CA SER A 243 -11.24 26.46 -17.26
C SER A 243 -11.79 27.84 -16.94
N SER A 244 -11.30 28.47 -15.88
CA SER A 244 -11.73 29.81 -15.44
C SER A 244 -10.92 30.94 -16.10
N GLY A 245 -9.78 30.59 -16.74
CA GLY A 245 -8.84 31.56 -17.30
C GLY A 245 -7.97 32.26 -16.25
N ASP A 246 -7.86 31.68 -15.06
CA ASP A 246 -7.11 32.24 -13.94
C ASP A 246 -5.60 31.96 -14.08
N ASP A 247 -4.78 32.85 -13.53
CA ASP A 247 -3.32 32.65 -13.43
C ASP A 247 -2.99 31.55 -12.41
N PHE A 248 -2.08 30.66 -12.79
CA PHE A 248 -1.59 29.53 -11.98
C PHE A 248 -0.11 29.66 -11.59
N THR A 249 0.53 30.78 -11.94
CA THR A 249 1.97 30.99 -11.76
C THR A 249 2.38 30.95 -10.29
N ALA A 250 1.59 31.53 -9.39
CA ALA A 250 1.89 31.53 -7.96
C ALA A 250 1.86 30.12 -7.35
N GLN A 251 0.84 29.33 -7.68
CA GLN A 251 0.68 27.94 -7.24
C GLN A 251 1.81 27.07 -7.77
N ALA A 252 2.20 27.24 -9.05
CA ALA A 252 3.32 26.53 -9.64
C ALA A 252 4.66 26.88 -8.95
N HIS A 253 4.86 28.15 -8.58
CA HIS A 253 6.04 28.58 -7.83
C HIS A 253 6.10 27.94 -6.44
N GLU A 254 4.99 27.96 -5.70
CA GLU A 254 4.91 27.33 -4.37
C GLU A 254 5.11 25.82 -4.43
N LEU A 255 4.56 25.15 -5.45
CA LEU A 255 4.83 23.74 -5.70
C LEU A 255 6.33 23.48 -5.94
N GLY A 256 6.99 24.33 -6.72
CA GLY A 256 8.44 24.26 -6.95
C GLY A 256 9.25 24.38 -5.65
N ARG A 257 8.87 25.30 -4.77
CA ARG A 257 9.50 25.47 -3.44
C ARG A 257 9.25 24.25 -2.55
N ALA A 258 8.02 23.77 -2.48
CA ALA A 258 7.67 22.58 -1.70
C ALA A 258 8.45 21.35 -2.17
N MET A 259 8.60 21.16 -3.49
CA MET A 259 9.37 20.05 -4.04
C MET A 259 10.87 20.19 -3.74
N ALA A 260 11.42 21.41 -3.78
CA ALA A 260 12.80 21.65 -3.38
C ALA A 260 13.04 21.28 -1.91
N ASP A 261 12.15 21.68 -1.00
CA ASP A 261 12.21 21.32 0.42
C ASP A 261 12.22 19.80 0.61
N VAL A 262 11.37 19.06 -0.12
CA VAL A 262 11.34 17.59 -0.08
C VAL A 262 12.64 17.00 -0.62
N HIS A 263 13.15 17.46 -1.76
CA HIS A 263 14.40 16.94 -2.33
C HIS A 263 15.61 17.17 -1.44
N LEU A 264 15.72 18.33 -0.81
CA LEU A 264 16.79 18.64 0.14
C LEU A 264 16.71 17.74 1.38
N ALA A 265 15.51 17.53 1.91
CA ALA A 265 15.30 16.61 3.03
C ALA A 265 15.60 15.15 2.66
N LEU A 266 15.24 14.69 1.47
CA LEU A 266 15.59 13.36 0.98
C LEU A 266 17.11 13.18 0.84
N ALA A 267 17.81 14.16 0.27
CA ALA A 267 19.26 14.13 0.13
C ALA A 267 19.99 14.09 1.48
N SER A 268 19.43 14.73 2.51
CA SER A 268 19.95 14.65 3.89
C SER A 268 19.63 13.30 4.55
N ALA A 269 18.44 12.75 4.30
CA ALA A 269 17.94 11.57 5.01
C ALA A 269 18.47 10.24 4.46
N PHE A 270 18.82 10.18 3.18
CA PHE A 270 19.23 8.96 2.49
C PHE A 270 20.63 9.10 1.92
N PRO A 271 21.41 8.00 1.87
CA PRO A 271 22.73 8.03 1.25
C PRO A 271 22.63 8.41 -0.23
N ALA A 272 23.61 9.19 -0.69
CA ALA A 272 23.78 9.47 -2.10
C ALA A 272 24.03 8.16 -2.88
N GLY A 273 23.40 8.06 -4.05
CA GLY A 273 23.65 7.00 -5.01
C GLY A 273 24.95 7.23 -5.79
N ALA A 274 25.22 6.34 -6.73
CA ALA A 274 26.36 6.50 -7.63
C ALA A 274 26.21 7.77 -8.48
N PRO A 275 27.33 8.36 -8.94
CA PRO A 275 27.32 9.38 -9.97
C PRO A 275 26.54 8.93 -11.21
N GLY A 276 25.88 9.87 -11.88
CA GLY A 276 25.12 9.57 -13.10
C GLY A 276 26.00 8.99 -14.20
N GLU A 277 25.59 7.86 -14.76
CA GLU A 277 26.21 7.31 -15.97
C GLU A 277 25.48 7.82 -17.21
N ASN A 278 25.79 9.05 -17.63
CA ASN A 278 25.13 9.74 -18.74
C ASN A 278 25.00 8.88 -20.00
N GLY A 279 26.03 8.08 -20.33
CA GLY A 279 25.99 7.10 -21.42
C GLY A 279 24.95 6.01 -21.26
N ARG A 280 24.85 5.40 -20.07
CA ARG A 280 23.85 4.36 -19.76
C ARG A 280 22.43 4.95 -19.79
N THR A 281 22.26 6.15 -19.24
CA THR A 281 20.96 6.86 -19.27
C THR A 281 20.54 7.17 -20.70
N ALA A 282 21.43 7.74 -21.52
CA ALA A 282 21.14 8.03 -22.92
C ALA A 282 20.78 6.78 -23.74
N ALA A 283 21.46 5.66 -23.49
CA ALA A 283 21.14 4.38 -24.11
C ALA A 283 19.72 3.89 -23.71
N ALA A 284 19.39 3.92 -22.42
CA ALA A 284 18.07 3.53 -21.92
C ALA A 284 16.94 4.41 -22.46
N MET A 285 17.16 5.73 -22.56
CA MET A 285 16.19 6.66 -23.18
C MET A 285 15.99 6.35 -24.68
N THR A 286 17.07 6.02 -25.40
CA THR A 286 17.03 5.67 -26.83
C THR A 286 16.28 4.36 -27.08
N GLU A 287 16.49 3.37 -26.22
CA GLU A 287 15.78 2.09 -26.28
C GLU A 287 14.27 2.30 -26.06
N ARG A 288 13.89 3.04 -25.02
CA ARG A 288 12.48 3.39 -24.75
C ARG A 288 11.83 4.16 -25.90
N LEU A 289 12.54 5.13 -26.49
CA LEU A 289 12.06 5.87 -27.67
C LEU A 289 11.83 4.94 -28.86
N THR A 290 12.73 3.99 -29.08
CA THR A 290 12.61 3.03 -30.19
C THR A 290 11.38 2.15 -30.01
N ALA A 291 11.16 1.63 -28.81
CA ALA A 291 9.95 0.86 -28.48
C ALA A 291 8.67 1.70 -28.65
N ALA A 292 8.67 2.93 -28.13
CA ALA A 292 7.51 3.83 -28.23
C ALA A 292 7.18 4.20 -29.70
N ALA A 293 8.19 4.51 -30.52
CA ALA A 293 8.00 4.88 -31.92
C ALA A 293 7.56 3.69 -32.81
N HIS A 294 7.83 2.46 -32.37
CA HIS A 294 7.28 1.26 -33.01
C HIS A 294 5.77 1.13 -32.76
N CYS A 295 5.33 1.38 -31.52
CA CYS A 295 3.90 1.33 -31.16
C CYS A 295 3.11 2.57 -31.62
N VAL A 296 3.77 3.73 -31.74
CA VAL A 296 3.14 5.02 -32.07
C VAL A 296 3.85 5.65 -33.27
N PRO A 297 3.42 5.33 -34.51
CA PRO A 297 4.08 5.81 -35.74
C PRO A 297 4.13 7.34 -35.87
N ALA A 298 3.21 8.08 -35.22
CA ALA A 298 3.21 9.54 -35.21
C ALA A 298 4.47 10.16 -34.56
N LEU A 299 5.25 9.37 -33.80
CA LEU A 299 6.51 9.83 -33.21
C LEU A 299 7.67 9.88 -34.21
N GLN A 300 7.58 9.16 -35.34
CA GLN A 300 8.69 8.98 -36.29
C GLN A 300 9.36 10.29 -36.75
N PRO A 301 8.61 11.37 -37.08
CA PRO A 301 9.23 12.64 -37.48
C PRO A 301 10.14 13.26 -36.40
N PHE A 302 9.90 12.98 -35.11
CA PHE A 302 10.62 13.55 -33.98
C PHE A 302 11.82 12.71 -33.53
N VAL A 303 11.89 11.43 -33.92
CA VAL A 303 12.91 10.48 -33.45
C VAL A 303 14.35 10.97 -33.70
N PRO A 304 14.72 11.52 -34.88
CA PRO A 304 16.09 11.98 -35.12
C PRO A 304 16.52 13.12 -34.17
N GLY A 305 15.60 14.05 -33.89
CA GLY A 305 15.84 15.16 -32.97
C GLY A 305 16.00 14.69 -31.53
N LEU A 306 15.11 13.81 -31.05
CA LEU A 306 15.19 13.24 -29.70
C LEU A 306 16.46 12.41 -29.49
N ARG A 307 16.86 11.61 -30.49
CA ARG A 307 18.12 10.85 -30.44
C ARG A 307 19.34 11.77 -30.35
N SER A 308 19.35 12.87 -31.10
CA SER A 308 20.44 13.86 -31.01
C SER A 308 20.49 14.51 -29.62
N ALA A 309 19.33 14.85 -29.05
CA ALA A 309 19.24 15.39 -27.69
C ALA A 309 19.74 14.39 -26.63
N PHE A 310 19.39 13.11 -26.73
CA PHE A 310 19.88 12.08 -25.80
C PHE A 310 21.37 11.82 -25.97
N ALA A 311 21.89 11.85 -27.19
CA ALA A 311 23.32 11.74 -27.44
C ALA A 311 24.11 12.91 -26.82
N ALA A 312 23.57 14.13 -26.87
CA ALA A 312 24.19 15.30 -26.26
C ALA A 312 24.37 15.16 -24.72
N LEU A 313 23.51 14.39 -24.04
CA LEU A 313 23.67 14.10 -22.60
C LEU A 313 25.03 13.45 -22.30
N THR A 314 25.57 12.65 -23.22
CA THR A 314 26.87 11.99 -23.05
C THR A 314 28.05 12.96 -22.99
N THR A 315 27.86 14.18 -23.48
CA THR A 315 28.88 15.25 -23.46
C THR A 315 28.71 16.21 -22.29
N CYS A 316 27.62 16.10 -21.53
CA CYS A 316 27.39 16.91 -20.34
C CYS A 316 28.18 16.36 -19.14
N ASP A 317 28.48 17.25 -18.20
CA ASP A 317 29.01 16.86 -16.88
C ASP A 317 28.08 15.84 -16.22
N SER A 318 28.64 14.92 -15.44
CA SER A 318 27.89 13.84 -14.78
C SER A 318 26.89 14.32 -13.72
N GLY A 319 26.88 15.62 -13.41
CA GLY A 319 26.03 16.22 -12.40
C GLY A 319 26.35 15.76 -10.97
N PRO A 320 25.51 16.15 -10.00
CA PRO A 320 25.61 15.62 -8.64
C PRO A 320 25.30 14.12 -8.61
N PRO A 321 25.74 13.40 -7.55
CA PRO A 321 25.33 12.02 -7.33
C PRO A 321 23.81 11.85 -7.33
N ALA A 322 23.33 10.69 -7.78
CA ALA A 322 21.91 10.38 -7.71
C ALA A 322 21.40 10.45 -6.25
N GLN A 323 20.15 10.83 -6.05
CA GLN A 323 19.52 10.82 -4.73
C GLN A 323 18.21 10.04 -4.76
N ARG A 324 17.69 9.71 -3.59
CA ARG A 324 16.31 9.25 -3.48
C ARG A 324 15.37 10.38 -3.92
N ILE A 325 14.38 10.03 -4.74
CA ILE A 325 13.35 10.92 -5.29
C ILE A 325 11.97 10.26 -5.14
N HIS A 326 10.91 11.01 -5.42
CA HIS A 326 9.55 10.46 -5.48
C HIS A 326 9.41 9.39 -6.57
N GLY A 327 10.01 9.62 -7.74
CA GLY A 327 10.03 8.66 -8.86
C GLY A 327 8.78 8.61 -9.74
N ASP A 328 7.69 9.30 -9.36
CA ASP A 328 6.42 9.38 -10.11
C ASP A 328 5.65 10.66 -9.78
N LEU A 329 6.36 11.79 -9.73
CA LEU A 329 5.76 13.08 -9.38
C LEU A 329 4.92 13.62 -10.55
N HIS A 330 3.64 13.86 -10.30
CA HIS A 330 2.74 14.58 -11.20
C HIS A 330 1.70 15.36 -10.38
N LEU A 331 0.92 16.25 -11.01
CA LEU A 331 -0.04 17.12 -10.33
C LEU A 331 -1.12 16.37 -9.51
N GLY A 332 -1.39 15.12 -9.86
CA GLY A 332 -2.31 14.26 -9.09
C GLY A 332 -1.70 13.60 -7.84
N GLN A 333 -0.39 13.77 -7.60
CA GLN A 333 0.30 13.29 -6.38
C GLN A 333 0.58 14.42 -5.38
N VAL A 334 0.10 15.64 -5.66
CA VAL A 334 0.27 16.79 -4.80
C VAL A 334 -1.11 17.30 -4.38
N LEU A 335 -1.20 17.76 -3.14
CA LEU A 335 -2.41 18.19 -2.45
C LEU A 335 -2.22 19.63 -1.95
#